data_AF-A0A7C9P2A0-F1
#
_entry.id   AF-A0A7C9P2A0-F1
#
_cell.length_a   1.000
_cell.length_b   1.000
_cell.length_c   1.000
_cell.angle_alpha   90.00
_cell.angle_beta   90.00
_cell.angle_gamma   90.00
#
_symmetry.space_group_name_H-M   'P 1'
#
loop_
_entity.id
_entity.type
_entity.pdbx_description
1 polymer ?
#
loop_
_entity_poly.entity_id
_entity_poly.type
_entity_poly.pdbx_seq_one_letter_code
_entity_poly.pdbx_strand_id
1 'polypeptide(L)'
;MLSKNEKIVERYYLQNLASKLCYMEGKKQGLKYPQNWHKVSKCRVSRFASDSDVSVLKSKEHGTSHYGGLIVCARSWVCPVCAPIMQARRAERVAQAFQWANSLDLRTDAIQLAKAEYARRNVEDAQHDNGLIQKKKRRQFMPSPELLQNKIKVVMVTFTTPHSKADTVQSLFLRFQLAMASMKEHRKYIEFKKYVGYIGEITASEITFGLNGPHIHRHVLYFVKDVSDNETKTIFQDFFNRGWGNALQRAGLLDAYGTKQHNDFMQHGVDVIARAHESDYLTKQGKEEAWGADAEVSKATSKTGKTFGKTPFEVLATSAKSVGAVSIFLDYVKGTKGKAQLTFSPGFKRLIGLDELGDEAQDELDASESDTPADLLASLGYSDWSLVVKSNNRGQLLKIATEEGSEGIDAFIQSLKADKSGFDDEALFFKHFDKLVSRFKEFPNSFLDPEIYKTSDDMKDFVVEYYSSCLLYHI
;
A
#
# COMPACT_ATOMS: atom_id res chain seq x y z
N MET A 1 22.11 9.47 6.96
CA MET A 1 21.13 8.54 6.35
C MET A 1 21.44 7.14 6.87
N LEU A 2 20.42 6.36 7.24
CA LEU A 2 20.60 4.96 7.63
C LEU A 2 21.14 4.14 6.46
N SER A 3 22.04 3.20 6.74
CA SER A 3 22.51 2.18 5.80
C SER A 3 21.35 1.30 5.30
N LYS A 4 21.53 0.63 4.15
CA LYS A 4 20.54 -0.32 3.61
C LYS A 4 20.16 -1.41 4.63
N ASN A 5 21.09 -1.79 5.49
CA ASN A 5 20.86 -2.81 6.52
C ASN A 5 20.08 -2.26 7.71
N GLU A 6 20.36 -1.04 8.18
CA GLU A 6 19.56 -0.41 9.25
C GLU A 6 18.10 -0.20 8.83
N LYS A 7 17.89 0.12 7.56
CA LYS A 7 16.56 0.24 6.93
C LYS A 7 15.74 -1.05 7.01
N ILE A 8 16.37 -2.23 6.88
CA ILE A 8 15.65 -3.51 7.02
C ILE A 8 15.13 -3.70 8.44
N VAL A 9 15.92 -3.31 9.44
CA VAL A 9 15.56 -3.41 10.86
C VAL A 9 14.33 -2.55 11.14
N GLU A 10 14.36 -1.30 10.68
CA GLU A 10 13.25 -0.35 10.83
C GLU A 10 11.96 -0.86 10.17
N ARG A 11 12.02 -1.37 8.94
CA ARG A 11 10.83 -1.90 8.24
C ARG A 11 10.18 -3.04 9.01
N TYR A 12 10.98 -3.97 9.56
CA TYR A 12 10.43 -5.08 10.36
C TYR A 12 9.93 -4.61 11.72
N TYR A 13 10.55 -3.61 12.35
CA TYR A 13 10.02 -2.96 13.55
C TYR A 13 8.65 -2.34 13.30
N LEU A 14 8.51 -1.53 12.24
CA LEU A 14 7.23 -0.93 11.88
C LEU A 14 6.20 -1.99 11.50
N GLN A 15 6.61 -3.07 10.82
CA GLN A 15 5.71 -4.19 10.53
C GLN A 15 5.22 -4.90 11.80
N ASN A 16 6.07 -5.07 12.82
CA ASN A 16 5.64 -5.59 14.14
C ASN A 16 4.55 -4.69 14.75
N LEU A 17 4.75 -3.37 14.68
CA LEU A 17 3.79 -2.41 15.19
C LEU A 17 2.45 -2.46 14.43
N ALA A 18 2.49 -2.47 13.10
CA ALA A 18 1.29 -2.62 12.26
C ALA A 18 0.56 -3.92 12.55
N SER A 19 1.29 -5.04 12.64
CA SER A 19 0.75 -6.36 12.99
C SER A 19 0.03 -6.35 14.34
N LYS A 20 0.67 -5.78 15.36
CA LYS A 20 0.13 -5.65 16.72
C LYS A 20 -1.15 -4.82 16.73
N LEU A 21 -1.15 -3.65 16.09
CA LEU A 21 -2.35 -2.80 16.03
C LEU A 21 -3.52 -3.50 15.33
N CYS A 22 -3.26 -4.15 14.20
CA CYS A 22 -4.26 -4.91 13.45
C CYS A 22 -4.82 -6.09 14.27
N TYR A 23 -3.95 -6.81 14.98
CA TYR A 23 -4.34 -7.93 15.84
C TYR A 23 -5.21 -7.47 17.02
N MET A 24 -4.82 -6.38 17.69
CA MET A 24 -5.59 -5.80 18.80
C MET A 24 -6.98 -5.32 18.33
N GLU A 25 -7.07 -4.72 17.15
CA GLU A 25 -8.36 -4.35 16.56
C GLU A 25 -9.20 -5.60 16.23
N GLY A 26 -8.58 -6.68 15.75
CA GLY A 26 -9.26 -7.97 15.57
C GLY A 26 -9.82 -8.55 16.87
N LYS A 27 -9.07 -8.46 17.98
CA LYS A 27 -9.53 -8.87 19.32
C LYS A 27 -10.70 -8.02 19.79
N LYS A 28 -10.60 -6.70 19.63
CA LYS A 28 -11.68 -5.76 19.97
C LYS A 28 -12.97 -6.05 19.20
N GLN A 29 -12.86 -6.53 17.97
CA GLN A 29 -14.00 -6.94 17.15
C GLN A 29 -14.51 -8.36 17.44
N GLY A 30 -13.94 -9.07 18.42
CA GLY A 30 -14.39 -10.41 18.81
C GLY A 30 -14.10 -11.50 17.77
N LEU A 31 -13.14 -11.30 16.87
CA LEU A 31 -12.79 -12.32 15.89
C LEU A 31 -12.18 -13.56 16.56
N LYS A 32 -12.66 -14.76 16.21
CA LYS A 32 -12.06 -16.04 16.65
C LYS A 32 -10.56 -16.11 16.36
N TYR A 33 -10.14 -15.57 15.22
CA TYR A 33 -8.75 -15.46 14.81
C TYR A 33 -8.41 -13.98 14.56
N PRO A 34 -7.98 -13.22 15.59
CA PRO A 34 -7.75 -11.78 15.49
C PRO A 34 -6.76 -11.37 14.39
N GLN A 35 -5.77 -12.22 14.10
CA GLN A 35 -4.80 -12.05 13.02
C GLN A 35 -5.42 -12.02 11.61
N ASN A 36 -6.69 -12.44 11.46
CA ASN A 36 -7.41 -12.37 10.19
C ASN A 36 -8.02 -10.99 9.95
N TRP A 37 -7.97 -10.07 10.91
CA TRP A 37 -8.49 -8.72 10.71
C TRP A 37 -7.80 -7.99 9.55
N HIS A 38 -6.48 -8.20 9.42
CA HIS A 38 -5.69 -7.70 8.29
C HIS A 38 -4.50 -8.63 7.98
N LYS A 39 -4.24 -8.90 6.68
CA LYS A 39 -3.19 -9.84 6.22
C LYS A 39 -1.77 -9.49 6.73
N VAL A 40 -1.51 -8.23 7.09
CA VAL A 40 -0.21 -7.79 7.64
C VAL A 40 0.18 -8.56 8.90
N SER A 41 -0.79 -9.02 9.70
CA SER A 41 -0.51 -9.72 10.96
C SER A 41 0.13 -11.10 10.78
N LYS A 42 0.02 -11.69 9.59
CA LYS A 42 0.67 -12.96 9.22
C LYS A 42 1.92 -12.79 8.35
N CYS A 43 2.10 -11.59 7.79
CA CYS A 43 3.13 -11.31 6.80
C CYS A 43 4.53 -11.45 7.39
N ARG A 44 5.36 -12.31 6.79
CA ARG A 44 6.71 -12.65 7.26
C ARG A 44 6.73 -13.14 8.72
N VAL A 45 5.62 -13.71 9.19
CA VAL A 45 5.47 -14.29 10.54
C VAL A 45 5.10 -15.76 10.40
N SER A 46 4.00 -16.03 9.71
CA SER A 46 3.51 -17.38 9.48
C SER A 46 4.31 -18.06 8.39
N ARG A 47 4.67 -19.33 8.62
CA ARG A 47 5.25 -20.21 7.60
C ARG A 47 4.19 -20.50 6.53
N PHE A 48 4.64 -20.64 5.28
CA PHE A 48 3.77 -20.92 4.15
C PHE A 48 3.17 -22.33 4.25
N ALA A 49 3.98 -23.32 4.62
CA ALA A 49 3.55 -24.69 4.92
C ALA A 49 3.98 -25.11 6.34
N SER A 50 3.19 -25.99 6.97
CA SER A 50 3.43 -26.43 8.36
C SER A 50 4.70 -27.26 8.54
N ASP A 51 5.13 -27.91 7.48
CA ASP A 51 6.31 -28.77 7.36
C ASP A 51 7.51 -28.04 6.71
N SER A 52 7.33 -26.82 6.20
CA SER A 52 8.43 -26.04 5.63
C SER A 52 9.29 -25.35 6.69
N ASP A 53 10.60 -25.35 6.47
CA ASP A 53 11.54 -24.49 7.17
C ASP A 53 11.53 -23.06 6.60
N VAL A 54 12.05 -22.12 7.37
CA VAL A 54 12.25 -20.73 6.94
C VAL A 54 13.68 -20.57 6.44
N SER A 55 13.83 -20.35 5.13
CA SER A 55 15.13 -20.07 4.53
C SER A 55 15.57 -18.63 4.80
N VAL A 56 16.84 -18.44 5.13
CA VAL A 56 17.50 -17.12 5.12
C VAL A 56 18.41 -17.08 3.89
N LEU A 57 18.13 -16.13 2.99
CA LEU A 57 18.72 -16.07 1.65
C LEU A 57 19.44 -14.74 1.46
N LYS A 58 20.62 -14.74 0.82
CA LYS A 58 21.37 -13.52 0.46
C LYS A 58 21.28 -13.29 -1.05
N SER A 59 20.72 -12.16 -1.46
CA SER A 59 20.64 -11.77 -2.87
C SER A 59 22.04 -11.55 -3.44
N LYS A 60 22.35 -12.19 -4.58
CA LYS A 60 23.60 -11.98 -5.31
C LYS A 60 23.68 -10.59 -5.93
N GLU A 61 22.53 -10.05 -6.33
CA GLU A 61 22.42 -8.76 -7.01
C GLU A 61 22.51 -7.59 -6.03
N HIS A 62 21.77 -7.64 -4.92
CA HIS A 62 21.65 -6.52 -4.00
C HIS A 62 22.54 -6.64 -2.77
N GLY A 63 23.11 -7.81 -2.52
CA GLY A 63 23.93 -8.11 -1.35
C GLY A 63 23.16 -8.16 -0.02
N THR A 64 21.84 -7.94 -0.02
CA THR A 64 20.98 -7.94 1.16
C THR A 64 20.34 -9.30 1.40
N SER A 65 19.99 -9.58 2.66
CA SER A 65 19.33 -10.84 3.03
C SER A 65 17.81 -10.70 3.13
N HIS A 66 17.10 -11.80 2.85
CA HIS A 66 15.64 -11.92 2.94
C HIS A 66 15.21 -13.32 3.39
N TYR A 67 13.94 -13.46 3.75
CA TYR A 67 13.36 -14.74 4.15
C TYR A 67 12.64 -15.44 2.99
N GLY A 68 12.76 -16.77 2.90
CA GLY A 68 11.93 -17.67 2.11
C GLY A 68 10.97 -18.49 3.00
N GLY A 69 9.97 -19.15 2.40
CA GLY A 69 9.06 -20.06 3.13
C GLY A 69 8.04 -19.39 4.05
N LEU A 70 7.82 -18.07 3.93
CA LEU A 70 6.89 -17.30 4.75
C LEU A 70 5.73 -16.72 3.94
N ILE A 71 4.57 -16.58 4.57
CA ILE A 71 3.43 -15.87 4.00
C ILE A 71 3.80 -14.41 3.74
N VAL A 72 3.46 -13.89 2.57
CA VAL A 72 3.62 -12.48 2.19
C VAL A 72 2.25 -11.88 1.91
N CYS A 73 1.95 -10.68 2.44
CA CYS A 73 0.61 -10.10 2.31
C CYS A 73 0.40 -9.25 1.06
N ALA A 74 1.49 -8.78 0.43
CA ALA A 74 1.49 -7.87 -0.72
C ALA A 74 0.71 -6.56 -0.50
N ARG A 75 0.50 -6.14 0.77
CA ARG A 75 -0.31 -4.94 1.08
C ARG A 75 0.55 -3.69 1.17
N SER A 76 0.63 -2.95 0.07
CA SER A 76 1.43 -1.72 -0.03
C SER A 76 0.97 -0.58 0.88
N TRP A 77 -0.33 -0.52 1.22
CA TRP A 77 -0.85 0.50 2.14
C TRP A 77 -0.36 0.30 3.57
N VAL A 78 -0.32 -0.94 4.08
CA VAL A 78 -0.24 -1.21 5.53
C VAL A 78 1.06 -1.90 5.95
N CYS A 79 1.77 -2.55 5.02
CA CYS A 79 2.95 -3.34 5.34
C CYS A 79 4.25 -2.63 4.91
N PRO A 80 5.06 -2.10 5.84
CA PRO A 80 6.33 -1.44 5.54
C PRO A 80 7.36 -2.31 4.83
N VAL A 81 7.22 -3.64 4.94
CA VAL A 81 8.09 -4.62 4.28
C VAL A 81 7.64 -4.87 2.83
N CYS A 82 6.34 -4.99 2.57
CA CYS A 82 5.84 -5.27 1.21
C CYS A 82 5.73 -3.99 0.35
N ALA A 83 5.43 -2.85 0.97
CA ALA A 83 5.23 -1.57 0.27
C ALA A 83 6.34 -1.22 -0.74
N PRO A 84 7.63 -1.18 -0.37
CA PRO A 84 8.69 -0.85 -1.32
C PRO A 84 8.84 -1.88 -2.45
N ILE A 85 8.59 -3.17 -2.17
CA ILE A 85 8.67 -4.24 -3.19
C ILE A 85 7.57 -4.05 -4.23
N MET A 86 6.33 -3.87 -3.78
CA MET A 86 5.18 -3.68 -4.68
C MET A 86 5.28 -2.37 -5.46
N GLN A 87 5.85 -1.32 -4.87
CA GLN A 87 6.08 -0.06 -5.58
C GLN A 87 7.09 -0.21 -6.69
N ALA A 88 8.21 -0.91 -6.47
CA ALA A 88 9.18 -1.19 -7.53
C ALA A 88 8.54 -1.95 -8.70
N ARG A 89 7.80 -3.03 -8.41
CA ARG A 89 7.07 -3.82 -9.42
C ARG A 89 6.02 -3.01 -10.17
N ARG A 90 5.30 -2.13 -9.48
CA ARG A 90 4.33 -1.23 -10.12
C ARG A 90 5.02 -0.17 -10.97
N ALA A 91 6.18 0.36 -10.54
CA ALA A 91 6.95 1.31 -11.31
C ALA A 91 7.44 0.71 -12.63
N GLU A 92 7.88 -0.56 -12.63
CA GLU A 92 8.23 -1.31 -13.86
C GLU A 92 7.05 -1.34 -14.85
N ARG A 93 5.83 -1.63 -14.36
CA ARG A 93 4.61 -1.64 -15.20
C ARG A 93 4.25 -0.27 -15.75
N VAL A 94 4.42 0.79 -14.94
CA VAL A 94 4.17 2.15 -15.42
C VAL A 94 5.22 2.55 -16.45
N ALA A 95 6.49 2.21 -16.25
CA ALA A 95 7.57 2.43 -17.22
C ALA A 95 7.26 1.72 -18.55
N GLN A 96 6.79 0.47 -18.51
CA GLN A 96 6.34 -0.24 -19.71
C GLN A 96 5.22 0.51 -20.44
N ALA A 97 4.26 1.09 -19.71
CA ALA A 97 3.20 1.90 -20.32
C ALA A 97 3.75 3.17 -21.01
N PHE A 98 4.76 3.83 -20.42
CA PHE A 98 5.44 4.97 -21.05
C PHE A 98 6.22 4.55 -22.30
N GLN A 99 6.97 3.45 -22.24
CA GLN A 99 7.70 2.91 -23.39
C GLN A 99 6.75 2.57 -24.54
N TRP A 100 5.64 1.89 -24.22
CA TRP A 100 4.58 1.58 -25.18
C TRP A 100 3.95 2.83 -25.80
N ALA A 101 3.72 3.89 -25.01
CA ALA A 101 3.20 5.15 -25.54
C ALA A 101 4.18 5.86 -26.48
N ASN A 102 5.48 5.74 -26.23
CA ASN A 102 6.53 6.43 -26.98
C ASN A 102 7.04 5.66 -28.21
N SER A 103 6.78 4.36 -28.31
CA SER A 103 7.27 3.51 -29.40
C SER A 103 6.13 2.92 -30.21
N LEU A 104 6.03 3.29 -31.49
CA LEU A 104 5.03 2.71 -32.40
C LEU A 104 5.24 1.21 -32.61
N ASP A 105 6.50 0.75 -32.64
CA ASP A 105 6.83 -0.67 -32.86
C ASP A 105 6.24 -1.55 -31.75
N LEU A 106 6.30 -1.08 -30.50
CA LEU A 106 5.69 -1.75 -29.34
C LEU A 106 4.15 -1.77 -29.38
N ARG A 107 3.52 -1.04 -30.30
CA ARG A 107 2.05 -0.99 -30.45
C ARG A 107 1.54 -1.86 -31.60
N THR A 108 2.41 -2.53 -32.35
CA THR A 108 2.02 -3.35 -33.49
C THR A 108 0.99 -4.41 -33.09
N ASP A 109 1.24 -5.13 -31.98
CA ASP A 109 0.31 -6.14 -31.46
C ASP A 109 -1.00 -5.51 -30.98
N ALA A 110 -0.94 -4.35 -30.32
CA ALA A 110 -2.12 -3.61 -29.91
C ALA A 110 -3.00 -3.21 -31.11
N ILE A 111 -2.39 -2.80 -32.23
CA ILE A 111 -3.09 -2.47 -33.48
C ILE A 111 -3.78 -3.72 -34.05
N GLN A 112 -3.10 -4.87 -34.06
CA GLN A 112 -3.69 -6.13 -34.54
C GLN A 112 -4.83 -6.60 -33.64
N LEU A 113 -4.65 -6.52 -32.33
CA LEU A 113 -5.68 -6.81 -31.33
C LEU A 113 -6.92 -5.93 -31.52
N ALA A 114 -6.71 -4.63 -31.74
CA ALA A 114 -7.80 -3.71 -32.03
C ALA A 114 -8.51 -4.09 -33.34
N LYS A 115 -7.79 -4.32 -34.45
CA LYS A 115 -8.39 -4.72 -35.73
C LYS A 115 -9.24 -5.99 -35.60
N ALA A 116 -8.71 -7.02 -34.94
CA ALA A 116 -9.42 -8.28 -34.73
C ALA A 116 -10.70 -8.08 -33.90
N GLU A 117 -10.64 -7.28 -32.83
CA GLU A 117 -11.80 -7.02 -31.97
C GLU A 117 -12.88 -6.19 -32.70
N TYR A 118 -12.51 -5.22 -33.52
CA TYR A 118 -13.47 -4.45 -34.32
C TYR A 118 -14.12 -5.32 -35.42
N ALA A 119 -13.33 -6.17 -36.10
CA ALA A 119 -13.87 -7.13 -37.06
C ALA A 119 -14.88 -8.09 -36.40
N ARG A 120 -14.54 -8.63 -35.22
CA ARG A 120 -15.43 -9.49 -34.43
C ARG A 120 -16.73 -8.78 -34.07
N ARG A 121 -16.66 -7.51 -33.64
CA ARG A 121 -17.86 -6.71 -33.29
C ARG A 121 -18.77 -6.47 -34.47
N ASN A 122 -18.23 -6.18 -35.65
CA ASN A 122 -19.04 -5.95 -36.85
C ASN A 122 -19.83 -7.21 -37.25
N VAL A 123 -19.20 -8.38 -37.16
CA VAL A 123 -19.88 -9.66 -37.40
C VAL A 123 -20.97 -9.91 -36.37
N GLU A 124 -20.67 -9.68 -35.08
CA GLU A 124 -21.62 -9.85 -33.98
C GLU A 124 -22.82 -8.89 -34.08
N ASP A 125 -22.59 -7.65 -34.53
CA ASP A 125 -23.65 -6.67 -34.77
C ASP A 125 -24.55 -7.10 -35.93
N ALA A 126 -23.97 -7.52 -37.06
CA ALA A 126 -24.73 -8.04 -38.18
C ALA A 126 -25.57 -9.28 -37.80
N GLN A 127 -25.00 -10.21 -37.03
CA GLN A 127 -25.69 -11.42 -36.53
C GLN A 127 -26.81 -11.09 -35.54
N HIS A 128 -26.67 -10.02 -34.78
CA HIS A 128 -27.73 -9.60 -33.86
C HIS A 128 -28.85 -8.90 -34.63
N ASP A 129 -28.50 -8.00 -35.54
CA ASP A 129 -29.47 -7.21 -36.30
C ASP A 129 -30.29 -8.07 -37.26
N ASN A 130 -29.74 -9.19 -37.74
CA ASN A 130 -30.48 -10.19 -38.52
C ASN A 130 -31.10 -11.33 -37.69
N GLY A 131 -31.03 -11.25 -36.36
CA GLY A 131 -31.69 -12.18 -35.44
C GLY A 131 -31.00 -13.55 -35.26
N LEU A 132 -29.83 -13.79 -35.86
CA LEU A 132 -29.05 -15.02 -35.68
C LEU A 132 -28.57 -15.21 -34.23
N ILE A 133 -28.28 -14.12 -33.53
CA ILE A 133 -27.96 -14.16 -32.09
C ILE A 133 -28.88 -13.22 -31.32
N GLN A 134 -29.25 -13.66 -30.11
CA GLN A 134 -30.16 -12.92 -29.22
C GLN A 134 -29.42 -12.07 -28.18
N LYS A 135 -28.12 -12.32 -27.97
CA LYS A 135 -27.30 -11.62 -26.97
C LYS A 135 -25.89 -11.39 -27.51
N LYS A 136 -25.40 -10.17 -27.34
CA LYS A 136 -24.01 -9.78 -27.62
C LYS A 136 -23.12 -10.05 -26.40
N LYS A 137 -21.86 -10.41 -26.64
CA LYS A 137 -20.81 -10.46 -25.62
C LYS A 137 -20.58 -9.06 -25.05
N ARG A 138 -20.19 -9.01 -23.78
CA ARG A 138 -19.82 -7.75 -23.12
C ARG A 138 -18.61 -7.14 -23.84
N ARG A 139 -18.78 -5.92 -24.35
CA ARG A 139 -17.70 -5.17 -25.02
C ARG A 139 -16.73 -4.64 -23.96
N GLN A 140 -15.46 -5.00 -24.09
CA GLN A 140 -14.38 -4.28 -23.40
C GLN A 140 -14.07 -2.97 -24.15
N PHE A 141 -13.51 -1.97 -23.48
CA PHE A 141 -13.04 -0.80 -24.21
C PHE A 141 -11.87 -1.18 -25.13
N MET A 142 -11.87 -0.66 -26.35
CA MET A 142 -10.80 -0.86 -27.33
C MET A 142 -10.65 0.44 -28.14
N PRO A 143 -9.47 1.08 -28.18
CA PRO A 143 -9.22 2.23 -29.05
C PRO A 143 -9.26 1.81 -30.52
N SER A 144 -9.53 2.76 -31.42
CA SER A 144 -9.52 2.44 -32.85
C SER A 144 -8.09 2.11 -33.32
N PRO A 145 -7.92 1.23 -34.32
CA PRO A 145 -6.60 0.91 -34.88
C PRO A 145 -5.85 2.14 -35.39
N GLU A 146 -6.55 3.15 -35.90
CA GLU A 146 -5.98 4.41 -36.39
C GLU A 146 -5.45 5.26 -35.23
N LEU A 147 -6.16 5.28 -34.10
CA LEU A 147 -5.73 6.02 -32.91
C LEU A 147 -4.40 5.46 -32.36
N LEU A 148 -4.20 4.15 -32.42
CA LEU A 148 -2.97 3.48 -31.97
C LEU A 148 -1.75 3.73 -32.89
N GLN A 149 -1.97 4.18 -34.12
CA GLN A 149 -0.90 4.58 -35.05
C GLN A 149 -0.42 6.02 -34.79
N ASN A 150 -1.24 6.85 -34.15
CA ASN A 150 -0.89 8.24 -33.84
C ASN A 150 0.21 8.32 -32.78
N LYS A 151 0.87 9.49 -32.69
CA LYS A 151 1.64 9.83 -31.49
C LYS A 151 0.70 9.84 -30.28
N ILE A 152 1.14 9.24 -29.18
CA ILE A 152 0.42 9.20 -27.92
C ILE A 152 1.09 10.18 -26.98
N LYS A 153 0.27 10.99 -26.31
CA LYS A 153 0.69 11.85 -25.22
C LYS A 153 0.23 11.27 -23.89
N VAL A 154 1.08 11.38 -22.87
CA VAL A 154 0.73 11.08 -21.49
C VAL A 154 0.51 12.38 -20.73
N VAL A 155 -0.73 12.60 -20.28
CA VAL A 155 -1.13 13.76 -19.48
C VAL A 155 -1.29 13.29 -18.04
N MET A 156 -0.64 13.96 -17.08
CA MET A 156 -0.87 13.64 -15.67
C MET A 156 -1.79 14.66 -15.03
N VAL A 157 -2.86 14.17 -14.42
CA VAL A 157 -3.82 14.97 -13.66
C VAL A 157 -3.76 14.55 -12.20
N THR A 158 -3.60 15.51 -11.30
CA THR A 158 -3.67 15.29 -9.86
C THR A 158 -4.99 15.85 -9.34
N PHE A 159 -5.80 15.00 -8.72
CA PHE A 159 -7.04 15.40 -8.07
C PHE A 159 -6.84 15.44 -6.55
N THR A 160 -7.31 16.52 -5.94
CA THR A 160 -7.29 16.75 -4.49
C THR A 160 -8.71 17.08 -4.02
N THR A 161 -9.02 16.80 -2.77
CA THR A 161 -10.30 17.19 -2.14
C THR A 161 -10.05 18.15 -0.99
N PRO A 162 -10.97 19.10 -0.71
CA PRO A 162 -11.04 19.73 0.59
C PRO A 162 -11.12 18.68 1.70
N HIS A 163 -10.51 18.99 2.84
CA HIS A 163 -10.46 18.14 4.02
C HIS A 163 -10.29 18.99 5.28
N SER A 164 -10.58 18.40 6.43
CA SER A 164 -10.52 19.04 7.73
C SER A 164 -10.00 18.07 8.79
N LYS A 165 -9.64 18.61 9.96
CA LYS A 165 -9.23 17.81 11.13
C LYS A 165 -10.30 16.84 11.64
N ALA A 166 -11.57 17.05 11.26
CA ALA A 166 -12.69 16.19 11.65
C ALA A 166 -12.85 15.00 10.69
N ASP A 167 -12.22 15.03 9.52
CA ASP A 167 -12.31 13.95 8.55
C ASP A 167 -11.51 12.73 8.98
N THR A 168 -12.08 11.56 8.70
CA THR A 168 -11.42 10.27 8.83
C THR A 168 -11.09 9.75 7.44
N VAL A 169 -10.00 9.00 7.28
CA VAL A 169 -9.65 8.32 6.03
C VAL A 169 -10.80 7.42 5.58
N GLN A 170 -11.44 6.70 6.52
CA GLN A 170 -12.55 5.81 6.18
C GLN A 170 -13.72 6.55 5.49
N SER A 171 -14.10 7.73 6.00
CA SER A 171 -15.20 8.51 5.43
C SER A 171 -14.79 9.37 4.24
N LEU A 172 -13.64 10.04 4.32
CA LEU A 172 -13.15 10.95 3.30
C LEU A 172 -12.76 10.20 2.02
N PHE A 173 -12.04 9.08 2.15
CA PHE A 173 -11.59 8.33 0.98
C PHE A 173 -12.77 7.66 0.26
N LEU A 174 -13.79 7.20 1.00
CA LEU A 174 -15.02 6.68 0.41
C LEU A 174 -15.75 7.77 -0.40
N ARG A 175 -16.01 8.94 0.20
CA ARG A 175 -16.67 10.07 -0.50
C ARG A 175 -15.86 10.54 -1.70
N PHE A 176 -14.53 10.57 -1.60
CA PHE A 176 -13.64 10.86 -2.72
C PHE A 176 -13.82 9.84 -3.86
N GLN A 177 -13.88 8.55 -3.55
CA GLN A 177 -14.09 7.50 -4.55
C GLN A 177 -15.47 7.60 -5.22
N LEU A 178 -16.52 7.90 -4.46
CA LEU A 178 -17.87 8.13 -4.98
C LEU A 178 -17.93 9.36 -5.89
N ALA A 179 -17.28 10.46 -5.52
CA ALA A 179 -17.14 11.63 -6.38
C ALA A 179 -16.43 11.26 -7.69
N MET A 180 -15.33 10.51 -7.62
CA MET A 180 -14.58 10.10 -8.80
C MET A 180 -15.41 9.21 -9.73
N ALA A 181 -16.15 8.25 -9.18
CA ALA A 181 -17.08 7.42 -9.95
C ALA A 181 -18.16 8.28 -10.61
N SER A 182 -18.80 9.18 -9.86
CA SER A 182 -19.82 10.10 -10.36
C SER A 182 -19.30 10.99 -11.50
N MET A 183 -18.06 11.47 -11.41
CA MET A 183 -17.43 12.25 -12.49
C MET A 183 -17.21 11.38 -13.75
N LYS A 184 -16.66 10.17 -13.58
CA LYS A 184 -16.28 9.28 -14.68
C LYS A 184 -17.48 8.65 -15.39
N GLU A 185 -18.60 8.49 -14.71
CA GLU A 185 -19.85 7.96 -15.28
C GLU A 185 -20.67 9.04 -16.00
N HIS A 186 -20.36 10.32 -15.76
CA HIS A 186 -21.12 11.42 -16.33
C HIS A 186 -20.94 11.51 -17.86
N ARG A 187 -22.03 11.80 -18.59
CA ARG A 187 -22.05 11.92 -20.06
C ARG A 187 -20.91 12.82 -20.59
N LYS A 188 -20.70 13.98 -19.96
CA LYS A 188 -19.64 14.93 -20.35
C LYS A 188 -18.23 14.32 -20.27
N TYR A 189 -17.97 13.42 -19.33
CA TYR A 189 -16.68 12.71 -19.25
C TYR A 189 -16.53 11.70 -20.38
N ILE A 190 -17.59 10.99 -20.73
CA ILE A 190 -17.61 10.07 -21.87
C ILE A 190 -17.35 10.84 -23.18
N GLU A 191 -17.98 12.00 -23.36
CA GLU A 191 -17.75 12.90 -24.50
C GLU A 191 -16.32 13.45 -24.51
N PHE A 192 -15.82 13.89 -23.36
CA PHE A 192 -14.45 14.38 -23.20
C PHE A 192 -13.41 13.32 -23.60
N LYS A 193 -13.59 12.07 -23.15
CA LYS A 193 -12.70 10.96 -23.53
C LYS A 193 -12.65 10.76 -25.05
N LYS A 194 -13.80 10.86 -25.74
CA LYS A 194 -13.84 10.78 -27.22
C LYS A 194 -13.09 11.96 -27.84
N TYR A 195 -13.34 13.17 -27.33
CA TYR A 195 -12.73 14.41 -27.83
C TYR A 195 -11.20 14.39 -27.75
N VAL A 196 -10.63 13.96 -26.63
CA VAL A 196 -9.16 13.90 -26.44
C VAL A 196 -8.51 12.68 -27.07
N GLY A 197 -9.28 11.77 -27.68
CA GLY A 197 -8.74 10.51 -28.20
C GLY A 197 -8.16 9.63 -27.09
N TYR A 198 -8.94 9.37 -26.04
CA TYR A 198 -8.56 8.54 -24.91
C TYR A 198 -8.24 7.10 -25.31
N ILE A 199 -7.12 6.58 -24.80
CA ILE A 199 -6.61 5.22 -25.04
C ILE A 199 -6.66 4.38 -23.76
N GLY A 200 -6.30 4.99 -22.63
CA GLY A 200 -6.24 4.30 -21.34
C GLY A 200 -5.81 5.25 -20.24
N GLU A 201 -5.87 4.79 -19.00
CA GLU A 201 -5.32 5.51 -17.86
C GLU A 201 -4.71 4.57 -16.81
N ILE A 202 -3.72 5.09 -16.09
CA ILE A 202 -3.19 4.50 -14.86
C ILE A 202 -3.51 5.44 -13.72
N THR A 203 -4.10 4.92 -12.65
CA THR A 203 -4.54 5.70 -11.50
C THR A 203 -3.78 5.26 -10.25
N ALA A 204 -3.16 6.19 -9.54
CA ALA A 204 -2.50 5.97 -8.26
C ALA A 204 -3.11 6.87 -7.16
N SER A 205 -3.33 6.34 -5.97
CA SER A 205 -3.84 7.10 -4.81
C SER A 205 -2.75 7.29 -3.75
N GLU A 206 -2.71 8.49 -3.18
CA GLU A 206 -1.84 8.85 -2.07
C GLU A 206 -2.66 9.41 -0.91
N ILE A 207 -2.24 9.10 0.33
CA ILE A 207 -2.84 9.64 1.56
C ILE A 207 -1.71 10.05 2.50
N THR A 208 -1.68 11.33 2.86
CA THR A 208 -0.77 11.91 3.86
C THR A 208 -1.55 12.54 5.01
N PHE A 209 -0.87 12.90 6.11
CA PHE A 209 -1.50 13.42 7.32
C PHE A 209 -0.89 14.75 7.74
N GLY A 210 -1.68 15.82 7.67
CA GLY A 210 -1.28 17.15 8.13
C GLY A 210 -1.95 17.54 9.45
N LEU A 211 -1.74 18.79 9.86
CA LEU A 211 -2.46 19.40 10.99
C LEU A 211 -3.98 19.46 10.75
N ASN A 212 -4.40 19.49 9.48
CA ASN A 212 -5.79 19.56 9.05
C ASN A 212 -6.36 18.17 8.69
N GLY A 213 -5.85 17.10 9.28
CA GLY A 213 -6.35 15.74 9.06
C GLY A 213 -5.77 15.06 7.81
N PRO A 214 -6.43 13.99 7.32
CA PRO A 214 -5.96 13.22 6.18
C PRO A 214 -6.10 14.02 4.87
N HIS A 215 -5.08 13.96 4.04
CA HIS A 215 -5.00 14.62 2.75
C HIS A 215 -4.86 13.59 1.64
N ILE A 216 -5.84 13.56 0.73
CA ILE A 216 -5.97 12.54 -0.30
C ILE A 216 -5.64 13.14 -1.67
N HIS A 217 -4.70 12.50 -2.36
CA HIS A 217 -4.41 12.76 -3.75
C HIS A 217 -4.72 11.56 -4.63
N ARG A 218 -5.15 11.84 -5.86
CA ARG A 218 -5.24 10.86 -6.93
C ARG A 218 -4.45 11.37 -8.13
N HIS A 219 -3.37 10.68 -8.49
CA HIS A 219 -2.67 10.91 -9.73
C HIS A 219 -3.24 10.00 -10.81
N VAL A 220 -3.56 10.57 -11.97
CA VAL A 220 -4.04 9.82 -13.12
C VAL A 220 -3.19 10.16 -14.33
N LEU A 221 -2.52 9.16 -14.88
CA LEU A 221 -1.85 9.23 -16.18
C LEU A 221 -2.86 8.89 -17.26
N TYR A 222 -3.25 9.88 -18.06
CA TYR A 222 -4.12 9.75 -19.22
C TYR A 222 -3.29 9.56 -20.48
N PHE A 223 -3.50 8.45 -21.18
CA PHE A 223 -2.92 8.16 -22.49
C PHE A 223 -3.91 8.61 -23.55
N VAL A 224 -3.52 9.61 -24.34
CA VAL A 224 -4.41 10.32 -25.27
C VAL A 224 -3.74 10.61 -26.61
N LYS A 225 -4.53 11.03 -27.60
CA LYS A 225 -4.00 11.52 -28.87
C LYS A 225 -3.10 12.74 -28.63
N ASP A 226 -1.96 12.79 -29.32
CA ASP A 226 -1.06 13.94 -29.26
C ASP A 226 -1.67 15.18 -29.93
N VAL A 227 -1.68 16.29 -29.19
CA VAL A 227 -2.13 17.66 -29.59
C VAL A 227 -1.13 18.68 -29.03
N SER A 228 -1.31 20.00 -29.14
CA SER A 228 -0.31 20.95 -28.58
C SER A 228 -0.34 20.98 -27.03
N ASP A 229 0.80 21.22 -26.35
CA ASP A 229 0.88 21.17 -24.88
C ASP A 229 0.05 22.25 -24.17
N ASN A 230 0.10 23.50 -24.66
CA ASN A 230 -0.67 24.61 -24.10
C ASN A 230 -2.19 24.37 -24.19
N GLU A 231 -2.63 23.85 -25.33
CA GLU A 231 -4.02 23.47 -25.56
C GLU A 231 -4.42 22.29 -24.67
N THR A 232 -3.56 21.27 -24.56
CA THR A 232 -3.77 20.10 -23.68
C THR A 232 -4.00 20.53 -22.24
N LYS A 233 -3.11 21.36 -21.68
CA LYS A 233 -3.21 21.82 -20.30
C LYS A 233 -4.54 22.55 -20.07
N THR A 234 -4.86 23.48 -20.96
CA THR A 234 -6.07 24.31 -20.86
C THR A 234 -7.34 23.45 -20.92
N ILE A 235 -7.44 22.55 -21.91
CA ILE A 235 -8.58 21.65 -22.10
C ILE A 235 -8.78 20.76 -20.87
N PHE A 236 -7.72 20.14 -20.37
CA PHE A 236 -7.80 19.23 -19.22
C PHE A 236 -8.11 20.00 -17.93
N GLN A 237 -7.42 21.11 -17.68
CA GLN A 237 -7.61 21.91 -16.47
C GLN A 237 -9.04 22.44 -16.39
N ASP A 238 -9.54 23.02 -17.48
CA ASP A 238 -10.89 23.56 -17.55
C ASP A 238 -11.96 22.47 -17.36
N PHE A 239 -11.82 21.35 -18.08
CA PHE A 239 -12.75 20.23 -17.97
C PHE A 239 -12.76 19.66 -16.55
N PHE A 240 -11.59 19.37 -15.97
CA PHE A 240 -11.49 18.72 -14.68
C PHE A 240 -11.79 19.66 -13.51
N ASN A 241 -11.46 20.96 -13.56
CA ASN A 241 -11.90 21.92 -12.54
C ASN A 241 -13.43 21.88 -12.38
N ARG A 242 -14.16 21.91 -13.49
CA ARG A 242 -15.63 21.85 -13.49
C ARG A 242 -16.16 20.47 -13.15
N GLY A 243 -15.63 19.42 -13.79
CA GLY A 243 -16.08 18.05 -13.62
C GLY A 243 -15.87 17.53 -12.20
N TRP A 244 -14.67 17.78 -11.65
CA TRP A 244 -14.28 17.36 -10.32
C TRP A 244 -14.97 18.21 -9.24
N GLY A 245 -15.02 19.53 -9.40
CA GLY A 245 -15.72 20.41 -8.45
C GLY A 245 -17.20 20.04 -8.30
N ASN A 246 -17.90 19.83 -9.42
CA ASN A 246 -19.31 19.39 -9.38
C ASN A 246 -19.48 18.01 -8.72
N ALA A 247 -18.52 17.10 -8.92
CA ALA A 247 -18.58 15.78 -8.29
C ALA A 247 -18.32 15.84 -6.78
N LEU A 248 -17.39 16.68 -6.35
CA LEU A 248 -17.13 16.92 -4.93
C LEU A 248 -18.31 17.58 -4.23
N GLN A 249 -18.99 18.55 -4.87
CA GLN A 249 -20.21 19.15 -4.32
C GLN A 249 -21.30 18.09 -4.11
N ARG A 250 -21.53 17.22 -5.09
CA ARG A 250 -22.50 16.11 -4.95
C ARG A 250 -22.12 15.11 -3.85
N ALA A 251 -20.84 14.92 -3.59
CA ALA A 251 -20.34 14.05 -2.54
C ALA A 251 -20.28 14.73 -1.14
N GLY A 252 -20.69 16.00 -1.04
CA GLY A 252 -20.63 16.77 0.20
C GLY A 252 -19.19 17.06 0.67
N LEU A 253 -18.26 17.19 -0.29
CA LEU A 253 -16.84 17.45 -0.05
C LEU A 253 -16.39 18.85 -0.49
N LEU A 254 -17.26 19.58 -1.21
CA LEU A 254 -17.00 20.94 -1.64
C LEU A 254 -18.22 21.80 -1.38
N ASP A 255 -18.01 22.96 -0.78
CA ASP A 255 -19.05 23.94 -0.51
C ASP A 255 -19.58 24.59 -1.80
N ALA A 256 -20.68 25.33 -1.64
CA ALA A 256 -21.32 26.07 -2.71
C ALA A 256 -20.36 27.09 -3.37
N TYR A 257 -20.67 27.43 -4.62
CA TYR A 257 -19.94 28.44 -5.38
C TYR A 257 -19.86 29.77 -4.62
N GLY A 258 -18.71 30.44 -4.69
CA GLY A 258 -18.46 31.73 -4.03
C GLY A 258 -17.95 31.64 -2.60
N THR A 259 -17.95 30.46 -1.98
CA THR A 259 -17.30 30.26 -0.67
C THR A 259 -15.77 30.28 -0.78
N LYS A 260 -15.09 30.59 0.33
CA LYS A 260 -13.62 30.53 0.39
C LYS A 260 -13.10 29.14 0.00
N GLN A 261 -13.72 28.08 0.51
CA GLN A 261 -13.32 26.70 0.20
C GLN A 261 -13.46 26.40 -1.30
N HIS A 262 -14.54 26.87 -1.94
CA HIS A 262 -14.72 26.72 -3.38
C HIS A 262 -13.65 27.45 -4.18
N ASN A 263 -13.33 28.69 -3.80
CA ASN A 263 -12.30 29.49 -4.48
C ASN A 263 -10.91 28.86 -4.31
N ASP A 264 -10.57 28.38 -3.12
CA ASP A 264 -9.32 27.67 -2.83
C ASP A 264 -9.23 26.38 -3.66
N PHE A 265 -10.33 25.62 -3.77
CA PHE A 265 -10.41 24.44 -4.64
C PHE A 265 -10.17 24.78 -6.11
N MET A 266 -10.74 25.85 -6.64
CA MET A 266 -10.56 26.23 -8.05
C MET A 266 -9.10 26.58 -8.39
N GLN A 267 -8.29 26.96 -7.39
CA GLN A 267 -6.87 27.25 -7.55
C GLN A 267 -5.97 26.02 -7.40
N HIS A 268 -6.36 25.04 -6.58
CA HIS A 268 -5.44 23.98 -6.11
C HIS A 268 -6.01 22.56 -6.16
N GLY A 269 -7.30 22.39 -6.46
CA GLY A 269 -8.01 21.11 -6.43
C GLY A 269 -7.67 20.17 -7.58
N VAL A 270 -7.18 20.72 -8.70
CA VAL A 270 -6.72 19.98 -9.87
C VAL A 270 -5.41 20.58 -10.36
N ASP A 271 -4.39 19.73 -10.56
CA ASP A 271 -3.12 20.10 -11.20
C ASP A 271 -2.91 19.25 -12.46
N VAL A 272 -2.55 19.91 -13.57
CA VAL A 272 -2.37 19.26 -14.87
C VAL A 272 -0.95 19.48 -15.38
N ILE A 273 -0.24 18.36 -15.60
CA ILE A 273 1.00 18.30 -16.37
C ILE A 273 0.66 17.79 -17.76
N ALA A 274 0.72 18.68 -18.76
CA ALA A 274 0.33 18.38 -20.14
C ALA A 274 1.16 17.27 -20.78
N ARG A 275 2.46 17.19 -20.45
CA ARG A 275 3.36 16.16 -20.98
C ARG A 275 4.14 15.57 -19.81
N ALA A 276 3.64 14.46 -19.28
CA ALA A 276 4.32 13.72 -18.24
C ALA A 276 5.39 12.82 -18.86
N HIS A 277 6.57 12.82 -18.27
CA HIS A 277 7.62 11.85 -18.55
C HIS A 277 7.56 10.70 -17.55
N GLU A 278 8.18 9.57 -17.90
CA GLU A 278 8.40 8.47 -16.95
C GLU A 278 9.11 9.00 -15.71
N SER A 279 10.11 9.87 -15.89
CA SER A 279 10.78 10.56 -14.81
C SER A 279 9.84 11.45 -14.00
N ASP A 280 8.75 12.01 -14.52
CA ASP A 280 7.82 12.81 -13.70
C ASP A 280 6.98 11.91 -12.80
N TYR A 281 6.62 10.72 -13.28
CA TYR A 281 5.98 9.68 -12.48
C TYR A 281 6.96 9.13 -11.44
N LEU A 282 8.15 8.72 -11.88
CA LEU A 282 9.24 8.22 -11.04
C LEU A 282 9.85 9.29 -10.14
N THR A 283 9.75 10.58 -10.44
CA THR A 283 10.25 11.71 -9.63
C THR A 283 9.13 12.27 -8.76
N LYS A 284 7.84 12.03 -9.04
CA LYS A 284 6.81 12.18 -7.99
C LYS A 284 6.88 10.97 -7.05
N GLN A 285 7.01 9.76 -7.59
CA GLN A 285 7.40 8.52 -6.89
C GLN A 285 8.90 8.42 -6.56
N GLY A 286 9.70 9.49 -6.67
CA GLY A 286 11.18 9.46 -6.48
C GLY A 286 11.75 10.70 -5.80
N LYS A 287 11.16 11.88 -6.00
CA LYS A 287 11.01 12.84 -4.89
C LYS A 287 10.21 12.18 -3.76
N GLU A 288 9.42 11.15 -4.06
CA GLU A 288 8.97 10.07 -3.18
C GLU A 288 9.60 8.71 -3.52
N GLU A 289 10.92 8.56 -3.44
CA GLU A 289 11.46 7.24 -3.00
C GLU A 289 10.72 6.78 -1.70
N ALA A 290 10.06 7.75 -1.04
CA ALA A 290 9.34 7.87 0.22
C ALA A 290 8.05 7.08 0.46
N TRP A 291 7.90 5.90 -0.12
CA TRP A 291 6.81 5.00 0.28
C TRP A 291 7.27 3.66 0.87
N GLY A 292 8.58 3.46 1.01
CA GLY A 292 9.16 2.63 2.05
C GLY A 292 9.68 3.52 3.18
N ALA A 293 9.73 3.00 4.42
CA ALA A 293 10.32 3.67 5.59
C ALA A 293 11.65 4.42 5.24
N ASP A 294 12.44 3.80 4.37
CA ASP A 294 13.74 4.23 3.88
C ASP A 294 13.84 5.61 3.23
N ALA A 295 12.75 6.13 2.68
CA ALA A 295 12.79 7.43 2.01
C ALA A 295 11.78 8.43 2.57
N GLU A 296 10.91 7.98 3.47
CA GLU A 296 10.31 8.83 4.50
C GLU A 296 11.42 9.47 5.34
N VAL A 297 12.46 8.70 5.69
CA VAL A 297 13.64 9.19 6.44
C VAL A 297 14.57 10.10 5.60
N SER A 298 14.67 9.91 4.28
CA SER A 298 15.53 10.75 3.41
C SER A 298 14.95 12.15 3.11
N LYS A 299 13.65 12.36 3.36
CA LYS A 299 12.97 13.64 3.11
C LYS A 299 13.17 14.69 4.20
N ALA A 300 13.63 14.30 5.40
CA ALA A 300 13.93 15.24 6.47
C ALA A 300 14.95 16.32 6.06
N THR A 301 15.74 16.09 5.00
CA THR A 301 16.81 16.99 4.54
C THR A 301 16.61 17.61 3.16
N SER A 302 15.63 17.19 2.35
CA SER A 302 15.67 17.46 0.89
C SER A 302 14.72 18.54 0.36
N LYS A 303 13.93 19.21 1.21
CA LYS A 303 13.13 20.39 0.81
C LYS A 303 13.07 21.43 1.93
N THR A 304 14.14 22.20 2.06
CA THR A 304 14.16 23.46 2.81
C THR A 304 12.97 24.35 2.40
N GLY A 305 11.94 24.43 3.25
CA GLY A 305 10.92 25.48 3.18
C GLY A 305 9.43 25.08 3.14
N LYS A 306 9.04 23.79 3.13
CA LYS A 306 7.61 23.40 3.25
C LYS A 306 7.44 22.28 4.28
N THR A 307 6.61 22.51 5.30
CA THR A 307 6.14 21.48 6.24
C THR A 307 5.30 20.46 5.48
N PHE A 308 5.90 19.33 5.09
CA PHE A 308 5.16 18.24 4.46
C PHE A 308 4.30 17.51 5.49
N GLY A 309 3.14 17.00 5.05
CA GLY A 309 2.33 16.09 5.85
C GLY A 309 3.07 14.78 6.10
N LYS A 310 2.77 14.13 7.24
CA LYS A 310 3.33 12.83 7.60
C LYS A 310 2.80 11.72 6.70
N THR A 311 3.62 10.75 6.37
CA THR A 311 3.19 9.54 5.67
C THR A 311 2.45 8.57 6.61
N PRO A 312 1.78 7.54 6.09
CA PRO A 312 1.16 6.51 6.92
C PRO A 312 2.17 5.76 7.82
N PHE A 313 3.40 5.51 7.36
CA PHE A 313 4.38 4.80 8.18
C PHE A 313 5.12 5.71 9.18
N GLU A 314 5.23 7.02 8.93
CA GLU A 314 5.62 8.00 9.96
C GLU A 314 4.57 8.11 11.08
N VAL A 315 3.28 8.07 10.71
CA VAL A 315 2.18 7.98 11.68
C VAL A 315 2.26 6.68 12.47
N LEU A 316 2.53 5.55 11.80
CA LEU A 316 2.76 4.26 12.44
C LEU A 316 3.93 4.32 13.42
N ALA A 317 5.09 4.86 13.02
CA ALA A 317 6.24 5.04 13.90
C ALA A 317 5.88 5.86 15.14
N THR A 318 5.11 6.93 14.96
CA THR A 318 4.60 7.79 16.05
C THR A 318 3.64 7.03 16.98
N SER A 319 2.93 6.01 16.48
CA SER A 319 1.95 5.23 17.24
C SER A 319 2.57 4.44 18.40
N ALA A 320 3.89 4.21 18.38
CA ALA A 320 4.60 3.59 19.50
C ALA A 320 4.53 4.44 20.79
N LYS A 321 4.32 5.76 20.65
CA LYS A 321 4.34 6.73 21.76
C LYS A 321 3.06 7.57 21.87
N SER A 322 2.09 7.39 20.95
CA SER A 322 0.90 8.24 20.88
C SER A 322 -0.35 7.44 20.56
N VAL A 323 -1.32 7.45 21.49
CA VAL A 323 -2.65 6.86 21.28
C VAL A 323 -3.40 7.55 20.13
N GLY A 324 -3.19 8.86 19.95
CA GLY A 324 -3.76 9.59 18.82
C GLY A 324 -3.25 9.04 17.48
N ALA A 325 -1.95 8.79 17.36
CA ALA A 325 -1.36 8.20 16.15
C ALA A 325 -1.82 6.74 15.93
N VAL A 326 -2.07 5.97 16.99
CA VAL A 326 -2.72 4.64 16.87
C VAL A 326 -4.10 4.75 16.22
N SER A 327 -4.93 5.70 16.67
CA SER A 327 -6.26 5.93 16.12
C SER A 327 -6.20 6.32 14.64
N ILE A 328 -5.32 7.25 14.28
CA ILE A 328 -5.13 7.71 12.88
C ILE A 328 -4.67 6.54 11.99
N PHE A 329 -3.70 5.74 12.43
CA PHE A 329 -3.23 4.61 11.64
C PHE A 329 -4.32 3.54 11.47
N LEU A 330 -5.09 3.20 12.52
CA LEU A 330 -6.19 2.24 12.40
C LEU A 330 -7.31 2.72 11.49
N ASP A 331 -7.65 4.01 11.54
CA ASP A 331 -8.60 4.62 10.60
C ASP A 331 -8.09 4.56 9.16
N TYR A 332 -6.80 4.83 8.94
CA TYR A 332 -6.15 4.64 7.65
C TYR A 332 -6.22 3.19 7.15
N VAL A 333 -5.92 2.20 7.99
CA VAL A 333 -6.04 0.78 7.64
C VAL A 333 -7.49 0.43 7.27
N LYS A 334 -8.47 0.89 8.03
CA LYS A 334 -9.90 0.68 7.74
C LYS A 334 -10.30 1.33 6.42
N GLY A 335 -9.86 2.55 6.18
CA GLY A 335 -10.19 3.32 4.99
C GLY A 335 -9.54 2.81 3.71
N THR A 336 -8.40 2.12 3.80
CA THR A 336 -7.65 1.55 2.65
C THR A 336 -7.87 0.05 2.45
N LYS A 337 -8.51 -0.64 3.41
CA LYS A 337 -8.76 -2.09 3.34
C LYS A 337 -9.52 -2.46 2.05
N GLY A 338 -8.95 -3.41 1.30
CA GLY A 338 -9.52 -3.92 0.05
C GLY A 338 -9.49 -2.95 -1.13
N LYS A 339 -8.68 -1.88 -1.05
CA LYS A 339 -8.54 -0.88 -2.11
C LYS A 339 -7.18 -1.00 -2.75
N ALA A 340 -7.14 -1.14 -4.07
CA ALA A 340 -5.90 -1.04 -4.83
C ALA A 340 -5.34 0.38 -4.75
N GLN A 341 -4.03 0.49 -4.54
CA GLN A 341 -3.33 1.78 -4.53
C GLN A 341 -3.06 2.27 -5.94
N LEU A 342 -2.78 1.35 -6.87
CA LEU A 342 -2.56 1.60 -8.29
C LEU A 342 -3.49 0.72 -9.11
N THR A 343 -4.08 1.27 -10.16
CA THR A 343 -5.00 0.56 -11.06
C THR A 343 -4.83 0.98 -12.51
N PHE A 344 -5.13 0.06 -13.42
CA PHE A 344 -5.21 0.30 -14.87
C PHE A 344 -6.68 0.35 -15.31
N SER A 345 -7.00 1.20 -16.29
CA SER A 345 -8.33 1.16 -16.91
C SER A 345 -8.59 -0.17 -17.62
N PRO A 346 -9.85 -0.64 -17.70
CA PRO A 346 -10.19 -1.91 -18.33
C PRO A 346 -9.63 -2.04 -19.77
N GLY A 347 -8.95 -3.15 -20.04
CA GLY A 347 -8.36 -3.46 -21.35
C GLY A 347 -7.02 -2.77 -21.64
N PHE A 348 -6.57 -1.85 -20.78
CA PHE A 348 -5.31 -1.14 -21.01
C PHE A 348 -4.08 -2.02 -20.78
N LYS A 349 -4.12 -2.95 -19.80
CA LYS A 349 -3.03 -3.91 -19.58
C LYS A 349 -2.77 -4.76 -20.82
N ARG A 350 -3.84 -5.32 -21.40
CA ARG A 350 -3.76 -6.09 -22.65
C ARG A 350 -3.13 -5.30 -23.80
N LEU A 351 -3.46 -4.02 -23.94
CA LEU A 351 -2.89 -3.17 -25.00
C LEU A 351 -1.38 -3.02 -24.87
N ILE A 352 -0.87 -2.94 -23.63
CA ILE A 352 0.56 -2.75 -23.36
C ILE A 352 1.31 -4.07 -23.14
N GLY A 353 0.68 -5.21 -23.43
CA GLY A 353 1.29 -6.54 -23.30
C GLY A 353 1.40 -7.06 -21.86
N LEU A 354 0.60 -6.51 -20.93
CA LEU A 354 0.49 -7.02 -19.56
C LEU A 354 -0.72 -7.96 -19.41
N ASP A 355 -0.58 -8.94 -18.54
CA ASP A 355 -1.68 -9.84 -18.17
C ASP A 355 -2.83 -9.10 -17.48
N GLU A 356 -4.06 -9.53 -17.78
CA GLU A 356 -5.30 -8.97 -17.20
C GLU A 356 -5.60 -9.57 -15.81
N LEU A 357 -4.56 -9.73 -14.98
CA LEU A 357 -4.73 -10.02 -13.57
C LEU A 357 -5.11 -8.74 -12.83
N GLY A 358 -6.01 -8.88 -11.85
CA GLY A 358 -6.31 -7.77 -10.93
C GLY A 358 -5.05 -7.35 -10.19
N ASP A 359 -4.87 -6.05 -9.94
CA ASP A 359 -3.61 -5.54 -9.38
C ASP A 359 -3.22 -6.20 -8.05
N GLU A 360 -4.20 -6.51 -7.19
CA GLU A 360 -3.92 -7.23 -5.94
C GLU A 360 -3.47 -8.68 -6.17
N ALA A 361 -4.03 -9.37 -7.17
CA ALA A 361 -3.65 -10.75 -7.49
C ALA A 361 -2.25 -10.79 -8.11
N GLN A 362 -1.94 -9.82 -8.97
CA GLN A 362 -0.62 -9.64 -9.51
C GLN A 362 0.41 -9.31 -8.42
N ASP A 363 0.09 -8.38 -7.51
CA ASP A 363 0.95 -8.05 -6.37
C ASP A 363 1.22 -9.28 -5.48
N GLU A 364 0.23 -10.17 -5.31
CA GLU A 364 0.40 -11.42 -4.56
C GLU A 364 1.34 -12.40 -5.27
N LEU A 365 1.26 -12.51 -6.61
CA LEU A 365 2.22 -13.29 -7.41
C LEU A 365 3.63 -12.71 -7.31
N ASP A 366 3.77 -11.41 -7.56
CA ASP A 366 5.05 -10.68 -7.50
C ASP A 366 5.74 -10.81 -6.13
N ALA A 367 4.94 -10.95 -5.07
CA ALA A 367 5.43 -11.08 -3.71
C ALA A 367 5.88 -12.52 -3.37
N SER A 368 5.38 -13.52 -4.11
CA SER A 368 5.67 -14.93 -3.92
C SER A 368 6.84 -15.42 -4.79
N GLU A 369 7.11 -14.75 -5.91
CA GLU A 369 8.17 -15.08 -6.85
C GLU A 369 9.39 -14.15 -6.64
N SER A 370 10.57 -14.74 -6.41
CA SER A 370 11.84 -14.02 -6.48
C SER A 370 12.67 -14.63 -7.58
N ASP A 371 12.74 -13.96 -8.73
CA ASP A 371 13.59 -14.36 -9.86
C ASP A 371 15.08 -14.05 -9.61
N THR A 372 15.41 -13.37 -8.51
CA THR A 372 16.80 -13.00 -8.21
C THR A 372 17.58 -14.19 -7.67
N PRO A 373 18.76 -14.51 -8.25
CA PRO A 373 19.65 -15.51 -7.71
C PRO A 373 20.04 -15.17 -6.26
N ALA A 374 19.89 -16.14 -5.36
CA ALA A 374 20.21 -15.97 -3.96
C ALA A 374 20.94 -17.20 -3.38
N ASP A 375 21.87 -16.96 -2.47
CA ASP A 375 22.57 -18.02 -1.73
C ASP A 375 21.82 -18.33 -0.43
N LEU A 376 21.63 -19.63 -0.14
CA LEU A 376 21.06 -20.09 1.13
C LEU A 376 22.10 -19.94 2.25
N LEU A 377 21.79 -19.12 3.25
CA LEU A 377 22.64 -18.92 4.43
C LEU A 377 22.24 -19.82 5.60
N ALA A 378 20.93 -20.06 5.80
CA ALA A 378 20.42 -20.90 6.88
C ALA A 378 19.01 -21.45 6.57
N SER A 379 18.69 -22.58 7.18
CA SER A 379 17.33 -23.15 7.24
C SER A 379 16.87 -23.18 8.69
N LEU A 380 15.83 -22.42 9.04
CA LEU A 380 15.34 -22.31 10.41
C LEU A 380 14.07 -23.14 10.58
N GLY A 381 14.15 -24.15 11.44
CA GLY A 381 12.99 -24.92 11.88
C GLY A 381 12.02 -24.09 12.72
N TYR A 382 10.85 -24.67 13.03
CA TYR A 382 9.77 -23.97 13.75
C TYR A 382 10.21 -23.35 15.09
N SER A 383 10.99 -24.07 15.90
CA SER A 383 11.42 -23.60 17.22
C SER A 383 12.23 -22.31 17.12
N ASP A 384 13.19 -22.29 16.21
CA ASP A 384 14.16 -21.20 16.07
C ASP A 384 13.47 -20.00 15.42
N TRP A 385 12.65 -20.23 14.41
CA TRP A 385 11.83 -19.18 13.82
C TRP A 385 10.85 -18.55 14.83
N SER A 386 10.22 -19.37 15.67
CA SER A 386 9.32 -18.90 16.72
C SER A 386 10.03 -17.97 17.71
N LEU A 387 11.29 -18.27 18.08
CA LEU A 387 12.11 -17.40 18.92
C LEU A 387 12.37 -16.04 18.25
N VAL A 388 12.73 -16.03 16.97
CA VAL A 388 12.99 -14.80 16.21
C VAL A 388 11.76 -13.90 16.13
N VAL A 389 10.59 -14.49 15.87
CA VAL A 389 9.30 -13.76 15.83
C VAL A 389 8.95 -13.21 17.21
N LYS A 390 8.96 -14.06 18.25
CA LYS A 390 8.53 -13.70 19.61
C LYS A 390 9.43 -12.64 20.25
N SER A 391 10.71 -12.64 19.90
CA SER A 391 11.68 -11.61 20.34
C SER A 391 11.67 -10.34 19.46
N ASN A 392 10.82 -10.26 18.43
CA ASN A 392 10.74 -9.16 17.48
C ASN A 392 12.03 -8.91 16.66
N ASN A 393 12.91 -9.90 16.54
CA ASN A 393 14.25 -9.77 15.96
C ASN A 393 14.35 -10.09 14.46
N ARG A 394 13.22 -10.19 13.75
CA ARG A 394 13.20 -10.52 12.31
C ARG A 394 14.07 -9.58 11.46
N GLY A 395 14.03 -8.28 11.73
CA GLY A 395 14.88 -7.32 11.02
C GLY A 395 16.36 -7.47 11.39
N GLN A 396 16.64 -7.64 12.68
CA GLN A 396 18.00 -7.80 13.20
C GLN A 396 18.70 -9.04 12.64
N LEU A 397 17.99 -10.17 12.58
CA LEU A 397 18.53 -11.40 12.00
C LEU A 397 18.89 -11.23 10.51
N LEU A 398 18.11 -10.48 9.72
CA LEU A 398 18.48 -10.22 8.32
C LEU A 398 19.68 -9.28 8.19
N LYS A 399 19.83 -8.32 9.11
CA LYS A 399 21.03 -7.48 9.18
C LYS A 399 22.27 -8.34 9.47
N ILE A 400 22.20 -9.19 10.50
CA ILE A 400 23.27 -10.14 10.85
C ILE A 400 23.57 -11.08 9.69
N ALA A 401 22.56 -11.70 9.08
CA ALA A 401 22.74 -12.55 7.90
C ALA A 401 23.47 -11.84 6.75
N THR A 402 23.19 -10.55 6.56
CA THR A 402 23.82 -9.75 5.51
C THR A 402 25.30 -9.46 5.82
N GLU A 403 25.60 -9.11 7.07
CA GLU A 403 26.91 -8.62 7.51
C GLU A 403 27.87 -9.76 7.91
N GLU A 404 27.33 -10.82 8.51
CA GLU A 404 28.09 -11.89 9.19
C GLU A 404 27.82 -13.29 8.61
N GLY A 405 26.86 -13.42 7.67
CA GLY A 405 26.59 -14.69 7.00
C GLY A 405 26.02 -15.78 7.93
N SER A 406 26.27 -17.04 7.62
CA SER A 406 25.75 -18.21 8.35
C SER A 406 26.24 -18.27 9.80
N GLU A 407 27.52 -17.96 10.04
CA GLU A 407 28.10 -17.99 11.39
C GLU A 407 27.42 -16.99 12.33
N GLY A 408 27.15 -15.78 11.85
CA GLY A 408 26.42 -14.76 12.63
C GLY A 408 24.97 -15.17 12.91
N ILE A 409 24.30 -15.81 11.95
CA ILE A 409 22.95 -16.36 12.16
C ILE A 409 22.95 -17.37 13.30
N ASP A 410 23.87 -18.34 13.27
CA ASP A 410 23.94 -19.39 14.28
C ASP A 410 24.23 -18.81 15.67
N ALA A 411 25.21 -17.91 15.78
CA ALA A 411 25.55 -17.23 17.02
C ALA A 411 24.35 -16.46 17.61
N PHE A 412 23.60 -15.74 16.76
CA PHE A 412 22.43 -14.98 17.19
C PHE A 412 21.27 -15.87 17.63
N ILE A 413 21.01 -16.98 16.93
CA ILE A 413 19.98 -17.93 17.36
C ILE A 413 20.34 -18.56 18.71
N GLN A 414 21.62 -18.90 18.94
CA GLN A 414 22.07 -19.41 20.23
C GLN A 414 21.93 -18.38 21.35
N SER A 415 22.21 -17.09 21.09
CA SER A 415 22.01 -16.05 22.10
C SER A 415 20.53 -15.90 22.48
N LEU A 416 19.60 -15.98 21.51
CA LEU A 416 18.16 -15.97 21.80
C LEU A 416 17.70 -17.19 22.62
N LYS A 417 18.34 -18.36 22.41
CA LYS A 417 18.08 -19.57 23.20
C LYS A 417 18.60 -19.42 24.64
N ALA A 418 19.78 -18.84 24.81
CA ALA A 418 20.37 -18.57 26.12
C ALA A 418 19.55 -17.54 26.93
N ASP A 419 19.06 -16.48 26.31
CA ASP A 419 18.20 -15.48 26.96
C ASP A 419 16.87 -16.08 27.46
N LYS A 420 16.37 -17.13 26.81
CA LYS A 420 15.19 -17.88 27.27
C LYS A 420 15.46 -18.74 28.50
N SER A 421 16.72 -19.10 28.75
CA SER A 421 17.13 -19.93 29.90
C SER A 421 17.37 -19.16 31.20
N GLY A 422 17.15 -17.84 31.22
CA GLY A 422 17.56 -16.96 32.32
C GLY A 422 16.47 -16.49 33.30
N PHE A 423 15.21 -16.92 33.18
CA PHE A 423 14.16 -16.55 34.14
C PHE A 423 13.24 -17.74 34.42
N ASP A 424 13.05 -18.07 35.70
CA ASP A 424 11.95 -18.93 36.14
C ASP A 424 10.62 -18.15 36.15
N ASP A 425 9.50 -18.87 36.20
CA ASP A 425 8.16 -18.28 36.13
C ASP A 425 7.89 -17.27 37.26
N GLU A 426 8.57 -17.44 38.40
CA GLU A 426 8.50 -16.55 39.55
C GLU A 426 9.20 -15.20 39.28
N ALA A 427 10.40 -15.22 38.70
CA ALA A 427 11.11 -14.00 38.31
C ALA A 427 10.42 -13.26 37.14
N LEU A 428 9.78 -14.01 36.23
CA LEU A 428 8.95 -13.43 35.16
C LEU A 428 7.69 -12.77 35.73
N PHE A 429 7.03 -13.42 36.69
CA PHE A 429 5.86 -12.89 37.42
C PHE A 429 6.19 -11.54 38.05
N PHE A 430 7.25 -11.42 38.85
CA PHE A 430 7.58 -10.17 39.55
C PHE A 430 7.91 -9.02 38.59
N LYS A 431 8.64 -9.29 37.50
CA LYS A 431 8.95 -8.29 36.46
C LYS A 431 7.69 -7.73 35.77
N HIS A 432 6.68 -8.58 35.56
CA HIS A 432 5.41 -8.18 34.96
C HIS A 432 4.45 -7.54 35.97
N PHE A 433 4.49 -8.00 37.23
CA PHE A 433 3.76 -7.44 38.35
C PHE A 433 4.17 -5.99 38.64
N ASP A 434 5.47 -5.69 38.63
CA ASP A 434 5.98 -4.31 38.84
C ASP A 434 5.49 -3.34 37.75
N LYS A 435 5.41 -3.80 36.49
CA LYS A 435 4.82 -3.01 35.39
C LYS A 435 3.33 -2.74 35.60
N LEU A 436 2.59 -3.72 36.11
CA LEU A 436 1.17 -3.61 36.45
C LEU A 436 0.95 -2.61 37.59
N VAL A 437 1.76 -2.69 38.64
CA VAL A 437 1.74 -1.75 39.78
C VAL A 437 2.09 -0.33 39.31
N SER A 438 3.08 -0.17 38.43
CA SER A 438 3.41 1.14 37.84
C SER A 438 2.27 1.74 37.03
N ARG A 439 1.55 0.92 36.25
CA ARG A 439 0.39 1.34 35.45
C ARG A 439 -0.82 1.70 36.30
N PHE A 440 -1.07 0.94 37.38
CA PHE A 440 -2.10 1.25 38.35
C PHE A 440 -1.81 2.58 39.06
N LYS A 441 -0.56 2.82 39.48
CA LYS A 441 -0.14 4.10 40.09
C LYS A 441 -0.33 5.29 39.14
N GLU A 442 -0.11 5.08 37.85
CA GLU A 442 -0.29 6.11 36.81
C GLU A 442 -1.78 6.35 36.48
N PHE A 443 -2.64 5.33 36.61
CA PHE A 443 -4.07 5.37 36.26
C PHE A 443 -4.98 4.63 37.27
N PRO A 444 -5.11 5.13 38.51
CA PRO A 444 -5.69 4.36 39.63
C PRO A 444 -7.19 4.07 39.49
N ASN A 445 -7.92 4.85 38.69
CA ASN A 445 -9.36 4.67 38.46
C ASN A 445 -9.69 3.79 37.25
N SER A 446 -8.68 3.26 36.56
CA SER A 446 -8.84 2.50 35.31
C SER A 446 -8.41 1.03 35.42
N PHE A 447 -7.80 0.64 36.54
CA PHE A 447 -7.28 -0.70 36.79
C PHE A 447 -7.58 -1.12 38.24
N LEU A 448 -7.83 -2.41 38.48
CA LEU A 448 -7.91 -2.98 39.83
C LEU A 448 -6.53 -2.96 40.50
N ASP A 449 -6.47 -2.68 41.80
CA ASP A 449 -5.21 -2.64 42.57
C ASP A 449 -4.53 -4.02 42.58
N PRO A 450 -3.37 -4.19 41.92
CA PRO A 450 -2.70 -5.48 41.82
C PRO A 450 -2.15 -5.99 43.17
N GLU A 451 -1.87 -5.10 44.12
CA GLU A 451 -1.26 -5.48 45.42
C GLU A 451 -2.23 -6.27 46.30
N ILE A 452 -3.55 -6.12 46.12
CA ILE A 452 -4.59 -6.86 46.85
C ILE A 452 -4.51 -8.37 46.59
N TYR A 453 -3.96 -8.78 45.45
CA TYR A 453 -3.95 -10.17 44.98
C TYR A 453 -2.53 -10.75 44.84
N LYS A 454 -1.50 -10.03 45.32
CA LYS A 454 -0.08 -10.40 45.16
C LYS A 454 0.31 -11.78 45.69
N THR A 455 -0.42 -12.27 46.70
CA THR A 455 -0.19 -13.57 47.34
C THR A 455 -1.18 -14.64 46.90
N SER A 456 -2.11 -14.32 45.98
CA SER A 456 -3.07 -15.28 45.44
C SER A 456 -2.40 -16.13 44.35
N ASP A 457 -2.47 -17.45 44.49
CA ASP A 457 -1.96 -18.38 43.48
C ASP A 457 -2.70 -18.21 42.15
N ASP A 458 -4.01 -17.93 42.17
CA ASP A 458 -4.80 -17.58 40.97
C ASP A 458 -4.30 -16.31 40.26
N MET A 459 -3.73 -15.35 41.00
CA MET A 459 -3.19 -14.12 40.42
C MET A 459 -1.76 -14.29 39.89
N LYS A 460 -0.97 -15.17 40.52
CA LYS A 460 0.31 -15.62 39.98
C LYS A 460 0.09 -16.35 38.66
N ASP A 461 -0.86 -17.27 38.64
CA ASP A 461 -1.28 -17.98 37.45
C ASP A 461 -1.88 -17.01 36.42
N PHE A 462 -2.69 -16.02 36.79
CA PHE A 462 -3.19 -15.01 35.84
C PHE A 462 -2.12 -14.08 35.26
N VAL A 463 -1.08 -13.68 36.01
CA VAL A 463 -0.02 -12.80 35.47
C VAL A 463 0.96 -13.57 34.62
N VAL A 464 1.34 -14.78 35.07
CA VAL A 464 2.13 -15.72 34.27
C VAL A 464 1.31 -16.11 33.03
N GLU A 465 0.03 -16.42 33.14
CA GLU A 465 -0.83 -16.74 32.00
C GLU A 465 -1.10 -15.51 31.14
N TYR A 466 -1.44 -14.32 31.61
CA TYR A 466 -1.73 -13.15 30.75
C TYR A 466 -0.49 -12.65 29.98
N TYR A 467 0.71 -12.69 30.59
CA TYR A 467 1.96 -12.26 29.95
C TYR A 467 2.72 -13.40 29.26
N SER A 468 2.59 -14.65 29.71
CA SER A 468 3.06 -15.85 29.01
C SER A 468 2.02 -16.44 28.05
N SER A 469 0.80 -15.91 27.99
CA SER A 469 -0.19 -16.19 26.93
C SER A 469 -0.19 -15.16 25.81
N CYS A 470 0.59 -14.07 25.95
CA CYS A 470 1.26 -13.48 24.79
C CYS A 470 2.29 -14.46 24.16
N LEU A 471 2.66 -15.54 24.88
CA LEU A 471 3.51 -16.63 24.41
C LEU A 471 2.74 -17.95 24.11
N LEU A 472 1.44 -18.06 24.46
CA LEU A 472 0.60 -19.27 24.32
C LEU A 472 -0.79 -19.12 23.66
N TYR A 473 -1.37 -17.93 23.45
CA TYR A 473 -2.60 -17.79 22.63
C TYR A 473 -2.29 -17.47 21.16
N HIS A 474 -1.67 -18.43 20.48
CA HIS A 474 -1.54 -18.46 19.01
C HIS A 474 -1.59 -19.92 18.52
N ILE A 475 -2.80 -20.44 18.30
CA ILE A 475 -3.06 -21.51 17.32
C ILE A 475 -3.59 -20.84 16.05
#